data_AF-A0A6I4Z478-F1
#
_entry.id   AF-A0A6I4Z478-F1
#
_cell.length_a   1.000
_cell.length_b   1.000
_cell.length_c   1.000
_cell.angle_alpha   90.00
_cell.angle_beta   90.00
_cell.angle_gamma   90.00
#
_symmetry.space_group_name_H-M   'P 1'
#
loop_
_entity.id
_entity.type
_entity.pdbx_description
1 polymer ?
#
loop_
_entity_poly.entity_id
_entity_poly.type
_entity_poly.pdbx_seq_one_letter_code
_entity_poly.pdbx_strand_id
1 'polypeptide(L)'
;MSPSRGRRRALRRGALLITLASLAVSAVMGCYVVIVGEFEETEARLLGTSLTVFGTSAIALICAAAWERGRLGFVPPAGIAFVLVSAVLTLVAIWEGADLDNEPYWKSLSTVSTPAVAAAHASFVALFVLTARYRFVPVVAYAMNTMVTTLAVLAIWWEALSENEPLARLSGTLVVLLIATTIALPVLRRLEGSEGDDEPSETLTRFCPHCGEALDPAGATECLSCGASFRVEITVP
;
A
#
# COMPACT_ATOMS: atom_id res chain seq x y z
N MET A 1 4.24 -29.95 24.44
CA MET A 1 3.46 -29.26 23.37
C MET A 1 2.26 -28.54 24.01
N SER A 2 2.36 -27.24 24.32
CA SER A 2 1.42 -26.58 25.24
C SER A 2 0.10 -26.12 24.58
N PRO A 3 -1.08 -26.42 25.18
CA PRO A 3 -2.40 -26.14 24.61
C PRO A 3 -2.75 -24.64 24.46
N SER A 4 -1.91 -23.74 24.98
CA SER A 4 -2.11 -22.29 24.97
C SER A 4 -1.79 -21.64 23.61
N ARG A 5 -0.88 -22.21 22.82
CA ARG A 5 -0.49 -21.66 21.49
C ARG A 5 -1.60 -21.85 20.44
N GLY A 6 -2.31 -22.97 20.47
CA GLY A 6 -3.43 -23.26 19.54
C GLY A 6 -4.62 -22.33 19.75
N ARG A 7 -4.98 -22.09 21.01
CA ARG A 7 -6.12 -21.23 21.39
C ARG A 7 -5.89 -19.76 21.01
N ARG A 8 -4.66 -19.24 21.18
CA ARG A 8 -4.28 -17.88 20.73
C ARG A 8 -4.29 -17.71 19.20
N ARG A 9 -3.87 -18.74 18.43
CA ARG A 9 -3.95 -18.72 16.96
C ARG A 9 -5.39 -18.76 16.46
N ALA A 10 -6.24 -19.58 17.05
CA ALA A 10 -7.67 -19.64 16.74
C ALA A 10 -8.37 -18.31 17.06
N LEU A 11 -8.10 -17.71 18.23
CA LEU A 11 -8.64 -16.39 18.58
C LEU A 11 -8.18 -15.30 17.61
N ARG A 12 -6.89 -15.25 17.26
CA ARG A 12 -6.36 -14.28 16.30
C ARG A 12 -6.99 -14.44 14.92
N ARG A 13 -7.16 -15.68 14.44
CA ARG A 13 -7.84 -15.96 13.16
C ARG A 13 -9.31 -15.57 13.21
N GLY A 14 -10.00 -15.87 14.31
CA GLY A 14 -11.40 -15.47 14.51
C GLY A 14 -11.55 -13.96 14.54
N ALA A 15 -10.71 -13.25 15.29
CA ALA A 15 -10.69 -11.79 15.33
C ALA A 15 -10.43 -11.19 13.94
N LEU A 16 -9.43 -11.70 13.21
CA LEU A 16 -9.14 -11.25 11.85
C LEU A 16 -10.32 -11.49 10.88
N LEU A 17 -10.94 -12.66 10.93
CA LEU A 17 -12.11 -12.99 10.11
C LEU A 17 -13.30 -12.08 10.44
N ILE A 18 -13.56 -11.82 11.72
CA ILE A 18 -14.62 -10.92 12.16
C ILE A 18 -14.33 -9.49 11.68
N THR A 19 -13.10 -9.00 11.81
CA THR A 19 -12.74 -7.67 11.31
C THR A 19 -12.88 -7.57 9.80
N LEU A 20 -12.48 -8.61 9.06
CA LEU A 20 -12.60 -8.64 7.60
C LEU A 20 -14.06 -8.69 7.16
N ALA A 21 -14.88 -9.52 7.82
CA ALA A 21 -16.31 -9.61 7.58
C ALA A 21 -17.03 -8.29 7.89
N SER A 22 -16.68 -7.65 9.02
CA SER A 22 -17.21 -6.33 9.37
C SER A 22 -16.83 -5.30 8.30
N LEU A 23 -15.58 -5.29 7.83
CA LEU A 23 -15.14 -4.38 6.77
C LEU A 23 -15.91 -4.61 5.46
N ALA A 24 -16.11 -5.88 5.09
CA ALA A 24 -16.85 -6.26 3.90
C ALA A 24 -18.32 -5.84 3.97
N VAL A 25 -18.98 -6.04 5.11
CA VAL A 25 -20.37 -5.58 5.32
C VAL A 25 -20.45 -4.05 5.25
N SER A 26 -19.52 -3.33 5.89
CA SER A 26 -19.46 -1.87 5.82
C SER A 26 -19.27 -1.38 4.38
N ALA A 27 -18.41 -2.05 3.59
CA ALA A 27 -18.19 -1.72 2.18
C ALA A 27 -19.45 -1.98 1.34
N VAL A 28 -20.12 -3.13 1.50
CA VAL A 28 -21.35 -3.46 0.79
C VAL A 28 -22.47 -2.48 1.12
N MET A 29 -22.63 -2.11 2.40
CA MET A 29 -23.59 -1.09 2.81
C MET A 29 -23.26 0.28 2.21
N GLY A 30 -21.98 0.68 2.19
CA GLY A 30 -21.55 1.91 1.53
C GLY A 30 -21.88 1.91 0.03
N CYS A 31 -21.59 0.82 -0.68
CA CYS A 31 -21.95 0.66 -2.08
C CYS A 31 -23.48 0.70 -2.31
N TYR A 32 -24.26 0.04 -1.46
CA TYR A 32 -25.72 0.04 -1.54
C TYR A 32 -26.29 1.45 -1.38
N VAL A 33 -25.80 2.19 -0.38
CA VAL A 33 -26.20 3.57 -0.10
C VAL A 33 -25.89 4.47 -1.29
N VAL A 34 -24.72 4.33 -1.92
CA VAL A 34 -24.36 5.09 -3.14
C VAL A 34 -25.28 4.77 -4.32
N ILE A 35 -25.74 3.53 -4.48
CA ILE A 35 -26.55 3.09 -5.63
C ILE A 35 -28.01 3.53 -5.52
N VAL A 36 -28.59 3.52 -4.32
CA VAL A 36 -30.03 3.84 -4.10
C VAL A 36 -30.29 5.35 -3.97
N GLY A 37 -29.22 6.14 -3.86
CA GLY A 37 -29.15 7.52 -3.35
C GLY A 37 -30.29 8.50 -3.67
N GLU A 38 -30.95 8.96 -2.60
CA GLU A 38 -31.40 10.34 -2.44
C GLU A 38 -30.54 10.94 -1.32
N PHE A 39 -29.38 11.52 -1.67
CA PHE A 39 -28.53 12.19 -0.70
C PHE A 39 -28.87 13.67 -0.65
N GLU A 40 -29.11 14.18 0.54
CA GLU A 40 -28.98 15.62 0.76
C GLU A 40 -27.51 16.03 0.68
N GLU A 41 -27.25 17.28 0.28
CA GLU A 41 -25.90 17.82 0.11
C GLU A 41 -25.02 17.64 1.36
N THR A 42 -25.62 17.73 2.54
CA THR A 42 -24.94 17.53 3.82
C THR A 42 -24.47 16.09 4.02
N GLU A 43 -25.28 15.10 3.64
CA GLU A 43 -24.92 13.69 3.77
C GLU A 43 -23.75 13.34 2.84
N ALA A 44 -23.80 13.84 1.60
CA ALA A 44 -22.70 13.68 0.64
C ALA A 44 -21.39 14.28 1.16
N ARG A 45 -21.43 15.47 1.77
CA ARG A 45 -20.25 16.11 2.41
C ARG A 45 -19.69 15.27 3.56
N LEU A 46 -20.54 14.74 4.43
CA LEU A 46 -20.11 13.90 5.55
C LEU A 46 -19.47 12.58 5.08
N LEU A 47 -20.03 11.96 4.04
CA LEU A 47 -19.45 10.78 3.42
C LEU A 47 -18.10 11.09 2.75
N GLY A 48 -18.03 12.18 2.00
CA GLY A 48 -16.80 12.65 1.34
C GLY A 48 -15.68 12.91 2.34
N THR A 49 -15.95 13.66 3.41
CA THR A 49 -14.95 13.96 4.45
C THR A 49 -14.45 12.70 5.15
N SER A 50 -15.35 11.77 5.48
CA SER A 50 -15.00 10.49 6.09
C SER A 50 -14.11 9.65 5.17
N LEU A 51 -14.42 9.61 3.87
CA LEU A 51 -13.62 8.92 2.86
C LEU A 51 -12.23 9.55 2.71
N THR A 52 -12.14 10.89 2.68
CA THR A 52 -10.87 11.60 2.63
C THR A 52 -10.01 11.28 3.84
N VAL A 53 -10.56 11.37 5.06
CA VAL A 53 -9.82 11.06 6.29
C VAL A 53 -9.33 9.62 6.30
N PHE A 54 -10.17 8.67 5.88
CA PHE A 54 -9.79 7.26 5.78
C PHE A 54 -8.68 7.04 4.74
N GLY A 55 -8.84 7.58 3.54
CA GLY A 55 -7.86 7.45 2.45
C GLY A 55 -6.51 8.06 2.80
N THR A 56 -6.51 9.27 3.36
CA THR A 56 -5.30 9.95 3.85
C THR A 56 -4.61 9.15 4.94
N SER A 57 -5.38 8.61 5.91
CA SER A 57 -4.81 7.78 6.99
C SER A 57 -4.18 6.50 6.44
N ALA A 58 -4.82 5.83 5.49
CA ALA A 58 -4.29 4.61 4.88
C ALA A 58 -2.98 4.88 4.12
N ILE A 59 -2.96 5.92 3.27
CA ILE A 59 -1.77 6.33 2.52
C ILE A 59 -0.63 6.72 3.48
N ALA A 60 -0.92 7.56 4.48
CA ALA A 60 0.05 7.98 5.47
C ALA A 60 0.63 6.79 6.25
N LEU A 61 -0.20 5.81 6.63
CA LEU A 61 0.23 4.61 7.35
C LEU A 61 1.15 3.73 6.49
N ILE A 62 0.81 3.52 5.22
CA ILE A 62 1.64 2.73 4.30
C ILE A 62 3.01 3.39 4.10
N CYS A 63 3.03 4.70 3.88
CA CYS A 63 4.27 5.47 3.78
C CYS A 63 5.06 5.44 5.10
N ALA A 64 4.42 5.66 6.25
CA ALA A 64 5.07 5.61 7.56
C ALA A 64 5.71 4.23 7.82
N ALA A 65 5.02 3.14 7.51
CA ALA A 65 5.55 1.78 7.65
C ALA A 65 6.79 1.52 6.78
N ALA A 66 6.86 2.10 5.57
CA ALA A 66 8.05 2.02 4.73
C ALA A 66 9.20 2.90 5.27
N TRP A 67 8.87 4.09 5.80
CA TRP A 67 9.84 5.01 6.40
C TRP A 67 10.50 4.42 7.65
N GLU A 68 9.72 3.85 8.57
CA GLU A 68 10.22 3.19 9.79
C GLU A 68 11.18 2.04 9.48
N ARG A 69 10.99 1.37 8.33
CA ARG A 69 11.86 0.28 7.86
C ARG A 69 13.07 0.77 7.06
N GLY A 70 13.29 2.09 6.97
CA GLY A 70 14.40 2.68 6.22
C GLY A 70 14.36 2.40 4.71
N ARG A 71 13.18 2.12 4.15
CA ARG A 71 13.02 1.79 2.72
C ARG A 71 12.74 3.05 1.90
N LEU A 72 13.26 3.10 0.67
CA LEU A 72 13.02 4.16 -0.33
C LEU A 72 13.49 5.60 0.04
N GLY A 73 14.22 5.77 1.14
CA GLY A 73 14.83 7.06 1.50
C GLY A 73 13.80 8.18 1.68
N PHE A 74 13.81 9.18 0.79
CA PHE A 74 12.94 10.36 0.87
C PHE A 74 11.53 10.16 0.29
N VAL A 75 11.26 9.07 -0.42
CA VAL A 75 9.94 8.86 -1.06
C VAL A 75 8.80 8.78 -0.02
N PRO A 76 8.90 8.03 1.08
CA PRO A 76 7.82 7.95 2.06
C PRO A 76 7.46 9.29 2.74
N PRO A 77 8.41 10.09 3.28
CA PRO A 77 8.06 11.39 3.87
C PRO A 77 7.49 12.38 2.83
N ALA A 78 7.98 12.35 1.59
CA ALA A 78 7.39 13.14 0.51
C ALA A 78 5.93 12.74 0.24
N GLY A 79 5.64 11.43 0.19
CA GLY A 79 4.27 10.91 0.03
C GLY A 79 3.33 11.35 1.15
N ILE A 80 3.81 11.36 2.40
CA ILE A 80 3.04 11.86 3.56
C ILE A 80 2.75 13.36 3.39
N ALA A 81 3.74 14.15 2.99
CA ALA A 81 3.52 15.58 2.75
C ALA A 81 2.48 15.82 1.64
N PHE A 82 2.61 15.13 0.49
CA PHE A 82 1.66 15.25 -0.62
C PHE A 82 0.25 14.84 -0.23
N VAL A 83 0.07 13.73 0.53
CA VAL A 83 -1.28 13.30 0.92
C VAL A 83 -1.93 14.28 1.90
N LEU A 84 -1.17 14.90 2.80
CA LEU A 84 -1.69 15.91 3.71
C LEU A 84 -2.16 17.16 2.96
N VAL A 85 -1.36 17.65 2.00
CA VAL A 85 -1.76 18.77 1.14
C VAL A 85 -2.99 18.40 0.30
N SER A 86 -2.98 17.21 -0.31
CA SER A 86 -4.13 16.71 -1.07
C SER A 86 -5.39 16.59 -0.22
N ALA A 87 -5.27 16.18 1.05
CA ALA A 87 -6.40 16.06 1.96
C ALA A 87 -7.03 17.41 2.27
N VAL A 88 -6.20 18.43 2.56
CA VAL A 88 -6.68 19.80 2.81
C VAL A 88 -7.41 20.33 1.58
N LEU A 89 -6.82 20.19 0.39
CA LEU A 89 -7.48 20.58 -0.86
C LEU A 89 -8.80 19.80 -1.06
N THR A 90 -8.81 18.49 -0.85
CA THR A 90 -10.05 17.69 -1.00
C THR A 90 -11.15 18.14 -0.03
N LEU A 91 -10.80 18.46 1.22
CA LEU A 91 -11.77 18.94 2.22
C LEU A 91 -12.35 20.30 1.83
N VAL A 92 -11.52 21.23 1.33
CA VAL A 92 -11.99 22.51 0.79
C VAL A 92 -12.95 22.26 -0.37
N ALA A 93 -12.60 21.36 -1.30
CA ALA A 93 -13.46 20.99 -2.43
C ALA A 93 -14.83 20.45 -2.00
N ILE A 94 -14.87 19.63 -0.95
CA ILE A 94 -16.11 19.03 -0.43
C ILE A 94 -17.03 20.10 0.19
N TRP A 95 -16.48 21.00 1.00
CA TRP A 95 -17.29 21.96 1.75
C TRP A 95 -17.72 23.16 0.93
N GLU A 96 -16.85 23.69 0.08
CA GLU A 96 -17.20 24.78 -0.86
C GLU A 96 -18.09 24.28 -2.01
N GLY A 97 -18.20 22.95 -2.22
CA GLY A 97 -19.17 22.34 -3.13
C GLY A 97 -18.88 22.55 -4.63
N ALA A 98 -19.94 22.42 -5.44
CA ALA A 98 -19.88 22.59 -6.90
C ALA A 98 -19.65 24.05 -7.35
N ASP A 99 -19.68 25.01 -6.42
CA ASP A 99 -19.38 26.42 -6.69
C ASP A 99 -17.88 26.65 -6.97
N LEU A 100 -17.03 25.66 -6.65
CA LEU A 100 -15.65 25.55 -7.14
C LEU A 100 -15.63 25.03 -8.60
N ASP A 101 -16.30 25.72 -9.52
CA ASP A 101 -16.13 25.51 -10.97
C ASP A 101 -14.84 26.18 -11.45
N ASN A 102 -13.73 25.78 -10.84
CA ASN A 102 -12.40 26.32 -11.10
C ASN A 102 -11.50 25.20 -11.60
N GLU A 103 -11.46 25.02 -12.93
CA GLU A 103 -10.63 24.03 -13.60
C GLU A 103 -9.18 23.91 -13.07
N PRO A 104 -8.41 25.01 -12.89
CA PRO A 104 -7.04 24.92 -12.36
C PRO A 104 -6.99 24.37 -10.93
N TYR A 105 -8.04 24.56 -10.13
CA TYR A 105 -8.13 23.97 -8.79
C TYR A 105 -8.17 22.44 -8.88
N TRP A 106 -9.07 21.89 -9.69
CA TRP A 106 -9.19 20.44 -9.89
C TRP A 106 -7.95 19.82 -10.55
N LYS A 107 -7.33 20.53 -11.51
CA LYS A 107 -6.04 20.13 -12.09
C LYS A 107 -4.93 20.10 -11.03
N SER A 108 -4.87 21.11 -10.15
CA SER A 108 -3.89 21.16 -9.06
C SER A 108 -4.11 20.05 -8.02
N LEU A 109 -5.35 19.82 -7.59
CA LEU A 109 -5.72 18.77 -6.65
C LEU A 109 -5.30 17.39 -7.19
N SER A 110 -5.64 17.11 -8.45
CA SER A 110 -5.29 15.85 -9.12
C SER A 110 -3.78 15.70 -9.29
N THR A 111 -3.06 16.78 -9.57
CA THR A 111 -1.60 16.79 -9.70
C THR A 111 -0.91 16.52 -8.37
N VAL A 112 -1.45 17.00 -7.25
CA VAL A 112 -0.90 16.78 -5.90
C VAL A 112 -1.27 15.39 -5.36
N SER A 113 -2.47 14.89 -5.66
CA SER A 113 -2.94 13.59 -5.18
C SER A 113 -2.22 12.42 -5.88
N THR A 114 -1.92 12.55 -7.19
CA THR A 114 -1.27 11.50 -7.99
C THR A 114 0.09 11.04 -7.39
N PRO A 115 1.07 11.92 -7.11
CA PRO A 115 2.33 11.50 -6.49
C PRO A 115 2.16 10.99 -5.06
N ALA A 116 1.14 11.43 -4.33
CA ALA A 116 0.82 10.87 -3.00
C ALA A 116 0.46 9.38 -3.11
N VAL A 117 -0.44 9.05 -4.04
CA VAL A 117 -0.86 7.65 -4.31
C VAL A 117 0.32 6.83 -4.84
N ALA A 118 1.12 7.40 -5.75
CA ALA A 118 2.29 6.75 -6.30
C ALA A 118 3.34 6.43 -5.21
N ALA A 119 3.58 7.36 -4.28
CA ALA A 119 4.48 7.16 -3.15
C ALA A 119 3.97 6.10 -2.18
N ALA A 120 2.65 6.05 -1.94
CA ALA A 120 2.01 4.99 -1.16
C ALA A 120 2.19 3.62 -1.82
N HIS A 121 1.96 3.53 -3.14
CA HIS A 121 2.15 2.30 -3.90
C HIS A 121 3.60 1.82 -3.86
N ALA A 122 4.55 2.72 -4.12
CA ALA A 122 5.97 2.39 -4.01
C ALA A 122 6.33 1.91 -2.59
N SER A 123 5.85 2.61 -1.56
CA SER A 123 6.03 2.24 -0.16
C SER A 123 5.46 0.85 0.13
N PHE A 124 4.28 0.52 -0.38
CA PHE A 124 3.65 -0.80 -0.27
C PHE A 124 4.51 -1.90 -0.93
N VAL A 125 4.97 -1.68 -2.16
CA VAL A 125 5.85 -2.62 -2.88
C VAL A 125 7.16 -2.85 -2.11
N ALA A 126 7.72 -1.81 -1.51
CA ALA A 126 8.97 -1.90 -0.73
C ALA A 126 8.87 -2.75 0.54
N LEU A 127 7.65 -3.03 1.03
CA LEU A 127 7.45 -3.93 2.16
C LEU A 127 7.68 -5.40 1.78
N PHE A 128 7.69 -5.75 0.49
CA PHE A 128 7.93 -7.10 0.00
C PHE A 128 9.41 -7.31 -0.42
N VAL A 129 10.20 -7.89 0.50
CA VAL A 129 11.62 -8.27 0.30
C VAL A 129 11.83 -9.63 -0.42
N LEU A 130 11.58 -9.73 -1.73
CA LEU A 130 11.72 -11.00 -2.45
C LEU A 130 13.18 -11.51 -2.57
N THR A 131 13.35 -12.82 -2.78
CA THR A 131 14.67 -13.46 -3.02
C THR A 131 15.29 -13.01 -4.35
N ALA A 132 16.58 -13.32 -4.56
CA ALA A 132 17.33 -12.91 -5.76
C ALA A 132 16.64 -13.31 -7.08
N ARG A 133 15.90 -14.43 -7.10
CA ARG A 133 15.17 -14.93 -8.26
C ARG A 133 14.03 -14.01 -8.71
N TYR A 134 13.36 -13.34 -7.77
CA TYR A 134 12.19 -12.48 -8.04
C TYR A 134 12.45 -11.00 -7.78
N ARG A 135 13.71 -10.61 -7.59
CA ARG A 135 14.12 -9.21 -7.33
C ARG A 135 13.77 -8.25 -8.47
N PHE A 136 13.54 -8.74 -9.69
CA PHE A 136 13.10 -7.91 -10.81
C PHE A 136 11.64 -7.43 -10.67
N VAL A 137 10.78 -8.18 -9.95
CA VAL A 137 9.34 -7.87 -9.88
C VAL A 137 9.07 -6.52 -9.19
N PRO A 138 9.67 -6.20 -8.03
CA PRO A 138 9.54 -4.86 -7.44
C PRO A 138 10.10 -3.76 -8.33
N VAL A 139 11.18 -4.02 -9.07
CA VAL A 139 11.77 -3.03 -10.00
C VAL A 139 10.81 -2.72 -11.14
N VAL A 140 10.20 -3.74 -11.74
CA VAL A 140 9.16 -3.58 -12.76
C VAL A 140 7.97 -2.81 -12.18
N ALA A 141 7.50 -3.15 -10.98
CA ALA A 141 6.41 -2.44 -10.33
C ALA A 141 6.74 -0.95 -10.12
N TYR A 142 7.95 -0.61 -9.68
CA TYR A 142 8.39 0.79 -9.57
C TYR A 142 8.42 1.50 -10.92
N ALA A 143 8.96 0.87 -11.96
CA ALA A 143 9.01 1.44 -13.30
C ALA A 143 7.60 1.68 -13.89
N MET A 144 6.69 0.74 -13.69
CA MET A 144 5.29 0.90 -14.12
C MET A 144 4.57 1.99 -13.32
N ASN A 145 4.79 2.05 -12.00
CA ASN A 145 4.21 3.07 -11.14
C ASN A 145 4.68 4.48 -11.53
N THR A 146 5.99 4.68 -11.77
CA THR A 146 6.51 5.98 -12.22
C THR A 146 6.02 6.36 -13.60
N MET A 147 5.94 5.40 -14.53
CA MET A 147 5.40 5.63 -15.87
C MET A 147 3.93 6.06 -15.83
N VAL A 148 3.08 5.33 -15.10
CA VAL A 148 1.65 5.66 -14.95
C VAL A 148 1.47 7.03 -14.28
N THR A 149 2.21 7.32 -13.22
CA THR A 149 2.15 8.60 -12.50
C THR A 149 2.53 9.76 -13.41
N THR A 150 3.60 9.59 -14.19
CA THR A 150 4.08 10.63 -15.12
C THR A 150 3.06 10.87 -16.23
N LEU A 151 2.53 9.81 -16.83
CA LEU A 151 1.48 9.90 -17.84
C LEU A 151 0.20 10.54 -17.30
N ALA A 152 -0.20 10.22 -16.07
CA ALA A 152 -1.37 10.82 -15.43
C ALA A 152 -1.18 12.34 -15.22
N VAL A 153 -0.03 12.78 -14.70
CA VAL A 153 0.25 14.22 -14.52
C VAL A 153 0.28 14.95 -15.86
N LEU A 154 0.93 14.39 -16.88
CA LEU A 154 0.95 14.97 -18.23
C LEU A 154 -0.46 15.06 -18.82
N ALA A 155 -1.27 14.03 -18.64
CA ALA A 155 -2.64 14.00 -19.13
C ALA A 155 -3.55 15.02 -18.44
N ILE A 156 -3.34 15.28 -17.15
CA ILE A 156 -4.09 16.30 -16.39
C ILE A 156 -3.87 17.70 -16.99
N TRP A 157 -2.63 18.02 -17.38
CA TRP A 157 -2.30 19.36 -17.87
C TRP A 157 -2.50 19.55 -19.36
N TRP A 158 -2.28 18.49 -20.14
CA TRP A 158 -2.26 18.56 -21.59
C TRP A 158 -3.49 17.96 -22.26
N GLU A 159 -4.47 17.48 -21.48
CA GLU A 159 -5.67 16.79 -21.98
C GLU A 159 -5.32 15.65 -22.96
N ALA A 160 -4.11 15.10 -22.80
CA ALA A 160 -3.52 14.20 -23.79
C ALA A 160 -4.30 12.89 -23.93
N LEU A 161 -5.03 12.47 -22.88
CA LEU A 161 -5.86 11.27 -22.88
C LEU A 161 -7.15 11.43 -23.68
N SER A 162 -7.79 12.61 -23.67
CA SER A 162 -9.03 12.83 -24.42
C SER A 162 -8.78 12.99 -25.91
N GLU A 163 -7.66 13.62 -26.28
CA GLU A 163 -7.31 13.87 -27.68
C GLU A 163 -6.65 12.65 -28.36
N ASN A 164 -5.95 11.80 -27.59
CA ASN A 164 -5.16 10.69 -28.13
C ASN A 164 -5.67 9.34 -27.62
N GLU A 165 -6.62 8.76 -28.36
CA GLU A 165 -7.13 7.41 -28.11
C GLU A 165 -6.04 6.33 -27.89
N PRO A 166 -4.94 6.24 -28.66
CA PRO A 166 -3.91 5.25 -28.39
C PRO A 166 -3.20 5.46 -27.05
N LEU A 167 -2.99 6.70 -26.62
CA LEU A 167 -2.41 7.01 -25.31
C LEU A 167 -3.38 6.65 -24.18
N ALA A 168 -4.68 6.88 -24.37
CA ALA A 168 -5.71 6.45 -23.42
C ALA A 168 -5.70 4.93 -23.23
N ARG A 169 -5.69 4.16 -24.32
CA ARG A 169 -5.61 2.69 -24.27
C ARG A 169 -4.32 2.20 -23.61
N LEU A 170 -3.18 2.82 -23.93
CA LEU A 170 -1.90 2.49 -23.32
C LEU A 170 -1.91 2.75 -21.80
N SER A 171 -2.40 3.91 -21.37
CA SER A 171 -2.47 4.26 -19.95
C SER A 171 -3.34 3.27 -19.16
N GLY A 172 -4.53 2.91 -19.69
CA GLY A 172 -5.41 1.92 -19.08
C GLY A 172 -4.75 0.54 -18.99
N THR A 173 -4.03 0.13 -20.04
CA THR A 173 -3.28 -1.14 -20.05
C THR A 173 -2.19 -1.15 -18.98
N LEU A 174 -1.43 -0.06 -18.85
CA LEU A 174 -0.37 0.07 -17.84
C LEU A 174 -0.95 0.03 -16.41
N VAL A 175 -2.09 0.67 -16.16
CA VAL A 175 -2.78 0.62 -14.86
C VAL A 175 -3.19 -0.82 -14.53
N VAL A 176 -3.79 -1.55 -15.48
CA VAL A 176 -4.19 -2.96 -15.27
C VAL A 176 -2.97 -3.83 -14.97
N LEU A 177 -1.89 -3.68 -15.74
CA LEU A 177 -0.64 -4.42 -15.52
C LEU A 177 0.02 -4.07 -14.17
N LEU A 178 -0.05 -2.81 -13.75
CA LEU A 178 0.44 -2.38 -12.43
C LEU A 178 -0.34 -3.06 -11.31
N ILE A 179 -1.68 -3.11 -11.41
CA ILE A 179 -2.53 -3.80 -10.45
C ILE A 179 -2.22 -5.30 -10.42
N ALA A 180 -2.12 -5.93 -11.59
CA ALA A 180 -1.77 -7.35 -11.69
C ALA A 180 -0.41 -7.66 -11.03
N THR A 181 0.59 -6.82 -11.28
CA THR A 181 1.93 -6.95 -10.66
C THR A 181 1.86 -6.77 -9.14
N THR A 182 1.00 -5.85 -8.66
CA THR A 182 0.80 -5.60 -7.23
C THR A 182 0.19 -6.81 -6.52
N ILE A 183 -0.78 -7.47 -7.16
CA ILE A 183 -1.39 -8.70 -6.64
C ILE A 183 -0.42 -9.88 -6.70
N ALA A 184 0.46 -9.93 -7.70
CA ALA A 184 1.47 -10.98 -7.82
C ALA A 184 2.49 -10.95 -6.67
N LEU A 185 2.80 -9.79 -6.08
CA LEU A 185 3.76 -9.66 -4.98
C LEU A 185 3.43 -10.55 -3.76
N PRO A 186 2.26 -10.43 -3.09
CA PRO A 186 1.93 -11.28 -1.96
C PRO A 186 1.82 -12.77 -2.34
N VAL A 187 1.43 -13.08 -3.59
CA VAL A 187 1.35 -14.47 -4.08
C VAL A 187 2.75 -15.07 -4.22
N LEU A 188 3.68 -14.38 -4.88
CA LEU A 188 5.06 -14.82 -5.03
C LEU A 188 5.72 -15.01 -3.66
N ARG A 189 5.46 -14.10 -2.72
CA ARG A 189 5.93 -14.23 -1.34
C ARG A 189 5.41 -15.45 -0.62
N ARG A 190 4.18 -15.84 -0.89
CA ARG A 190 3.58 -17.05 -0.32
C ARG A 190 4.19 -18.31 -0.93
N LEU A 191 4.50 -18.31 -2.22
CA LEU A 191 5.16 -19.42 -2.91
C LEU A 191 6.60 -19.62 -2.43
N GLU A 192 7.37 -18.54 -2.26
CA GLU A 192 8.71 -18.60 -1.66
C GLU A 192 8.67 -19.24 -0.26
N GLY A 193 7.64 -18.90 0.54
CA GLY A 193 7.45 -19.47 1.87
C GLY A 193 7.07 -20.95 1.88
N SER A 194 6.46 -21.48 0.81
CA SER A 194 6.11 -22.91 0.70
C SER A 194 7.24 -23.76 0.12
N GLU A 195 7.99 -23.24 -0.85
CA GLU A 195 9.13 -23.97 -1.43
C GLU A 195 10.28 -24.12 -0.43
N GLY A 196 10.38 -23.23 0.57
CA GLY A 196 11.35 -23.34 1.67
C GLY A 196 11.03 -24.41 2.72
N ASP A 197 9.84 -25.02 2.70
CA ASP A 197 9.43 -26.08 3.66
C ASP A 197 9.66 -27.51 3.12
N ASP A 198 9.95 -27.69 1.82
CA ASP A 198 10.06 -29.02 1.18
C ASP A 198 11.50 -29.56 1.08
N GLU A 199 12.54 -28.78 1.39
CA GLU A 199 13.89 -29.32 1.63
C GLU A 199 14.22 -29.32 3.13
N PRO A 200 14.53 -30.47 3.75
CA PRO A 200 15.18 -30.50 5.05
C PRO A 200 16.64 -30.07 4.89
N SER A 201 16.84 -28.79 4.58
CA SER A 201 18.15 -28.17 4.54
C SER A 201 18.50 -27.76 5.96
N GLU A 202 19.44 -28.50 6.54
CA GLU A 202 20.17 -28.21 7.80
C GLU A 202 20.97 -26.88 7.75
N THR A 203 20.63 -25.97 6.84
CA THR A 203 21.27 -24.67 6.67
C THR A 203 20.31 -23.61 7.19
N LEU A 204 20.39 -23.37 8.50
CA LEU A 204 19.78 -22.23 9.19
C LEU A 204 20.22 -20.92 8.52
N THR A 205 19.52 -20.50 7.47
CA THR A 205 19.74 -19.19 6.84
C THR A 205 19.04 -18.15 7.70
N ARG A 206 19.82 -17.61 8.64
CA ARG A 206 19.40 -16.64 9.65
C ARG A 206 19.25 -15.28 8.97
N PHE A 207 18.05 -14.91 8.59
CA PHE A 207 17.76 -13.54 8.13
C PHE A 207 17.20 -12.70 9.28
N CYS A 208 17.55 -11.42 9.32
CA CYS A 208 16.98 -10.47 10.25
C CYS A 208 15.47 -10.31 9.97
N PRO A 209 14.56 -10.64 10.91
CA PRO A 209 13.12 -10.50 10.68
C PRO A 209 12.66 -9.05 10.54
N HIS A 210 13.50 -8.07 10.91
CA HIS A 210 13.19 -6.65 10.79
C HIS A 210 13.62 -6.04 9.44
N CYS A 211 14.86 -6.28 9.00
CA CYS A 211 15.41 -5.67 7.78
C CYS A 211 15.67 -6.65 6.63
N GLY A 212 15.62 -7.95 6.87
CA GLY A 212 15.87 -8.99 5.86
C GLY A 212 17.34 -9.22 5.52
N GLU A 213 18.28 -8.53 6.18
CA GLU A 213 19.72 -8.75 5.98
C GLU A 213 20.13 -10.13 6.52
N ALA A 214 21.14 -10.75 5.91
CA ALA A 214 21.74 -11.97 6.45
C ALA A 214 22.39 -11.68 7.80
N LEU A 215 22.07 -12.49 8.81
CA LEU A 215 22.71 -12.46 10.12
C LEU A 215 23.96 -13.34 10.06
N ASP A 216 25.12 -12.69 10.11
CA ASP A 216 26.41 -13.33 10.26
C ASP A 216 27.04 -12.86 11.59
N PRO A 217 27.33 -13.72 12.59
CA PRO A 217 27.31 -15.18 12.57
C PRO A 217 26.12 -15.81 13.33
N ALA A 218 26.08 -17.14 13.28
CA ALA A 218 25.18 -18.01 14.01
C ALA A 218 25.12 -17.69 15.53
N GLY A 219 24.10 -16.94 15.96
CA GLY A 219 23.85 -16.63 17.37
C GLY A 219 23.77 -15.14 17.65
N ALA A 220 23.91 -14.31 16.61
CA ALA A 220 23.73 -12.87 16.71
C ALA A 220 22.35 -12.53 17.28
N THR A 221 22.35 -11.95 18.49
CA THR A 221 21.17 -11.34 19.11
C THR A 221 20.95 -9.94 18.60
N GLU A 222 21.79 -9.39 17.73
CA GLU A 222 21.65 -8.05 17.19
C GLU A 222 21.98 -8.03 15.69
N CYS A 223 21.19 -7.30 14.91
CA CYS A 223 21.47 -7.10 13.49
C CYS A 223 22.41 -5.91 13.31
N LEU A 224 23.59 -6.13 12.73
CA LEU A 224 24.58 -5.08 12.46
C LEU A 224 24.10 -4.01 11.45
N SER A 225 23.14 -4.36 10.58
CA SER A 225 22.64 -3.42 9.57
C SER A 225 21.49 -2.54 10.05
N CYS A 226 20.69 -2.96 11.04
CA CYS A 226 19.53 -2.18 11.52
C CYS A 226 19.47 -1.98 13.03
N GLY A 227 20.39 -2.53 13.81
CA GLY A 227 20.44 -2.41 15.26
C GLY A 227 19.34 -3.17 16.02
N ALA A 228 18.50 -3.94 15.33
CA ALA A 228 17.42 -4.70 15.97
C ALA A 228 17.99 -5.82 16.85
N SER A 229 17.55 -5.91 18.12
CA SER A 229 17.93 -6.97 19.04
C SER A 229 16.86 -8.07 19.15
N PHE A 230 17.29 -9.32 19.23
CA PHE A 230 16.48 -10.54 19.24
C PHE A 230 16.72 -11.32 20.53
N ARG A 231 15.64 -11.73 21.18
CA ARG A 231 15.69 -12.67 22.32
C ARG A 231 15.39 -14.08 21.81
N VAL A 232 16.37 -14.98 21.88
CA VAL A 232 16.21 -16.38 21.50
C VAL A 232 15.79 -17.19 22.73
N GLU A 233 14.54 -17.64 22.77
CA GLU A 233 14.07 -18.61 23.77
C GLU A 233 14.17 -20.03 23.21
N ILE A 234 15.17 -20.79 23.67
CA ILE A 234 15.28 -22.20 23.37
C ILE A 234 14.28 -22.93 24.26
N THR A 235 13.21 -23.45 23.67
CA THR A 235 12.28 -24.33 24.38
C THR A 235 12.72 -25.76 24.17
N VAL A 236 13.40 -26.31 25.18
CA VAL A 236 13.74 -27.74 25.24
C VAL A 236 12.43 -28.52 25.48
N PRO A 237 12.17 -29.63 24.76
CA PRO A 237 10.95 -30.42 24.91
C PRO A 237 10.78 -31.05 26.30
#